data_AF-A0AAU8J9B9-F1
#
_entry.id   AF-A0AAU8J9B9-F1
#
_cell.length_a   1.000
_cell.length_b   1.000
_cell.length_c   1.000
_cell.angle_alpha   90.00
_cell.angle_beta   90.00
_cell.angle_gamma   90.00
#
_symmetry.space_group_name_H-M   'P 1'
#
loop_
_entity.id
_entity.type
_entity.pdbx_description
1 polymer ?
#
loop_
_entity_poly.entity_id
_entity_poly.type
_entity_poly.pdbx_seq_one_letter_code
_entity_poly.pdbx_strand_id
1 'polypeptide(L)'
;MEKIWIWALVLFCGGLFTFCDSLSANWGKTGDWKSMAVVCLLSPTTYLIFGILNQKIDLGIAGSLVNLLIMIGTVLVGIFYFHEVLTSTQLLGLFLACLAIVLLNT
;
A
#
# COMPACT_ATOMS: atom_id res chain seq x y z
N MET A 1 -18.82 13.03 -10.08
CA MET A 1 -17.53 12.83 -10.78
C MET A 1 -16.33 12.97 -9.85
N GLU A 2 -16.27 13.97 -8.96
CA GLU A 2 -15.15 14.13 -8.00
C GLU A 2 -14.91 12.92 -7.09
N LYS A 3 -15.96 12.28 -6.57
CA LYS A 3 -15.82 11.08 -5.74
C LYS A 3 -15.13 9.92 -6.46
N ILE A 4 -15.45 9.67 -7.73
CA ILE A 4 -14.82 8.62 -8.54
C ILE A 4 -13.33 8.93 -8.74
N TRP A 5 -12.99 10.20 -8.97
CA TRP A 5 -11.61 10.65 -9.08
C TRP A 5 -10.81 10.45 -7.79
N ILE A 6 -11.42 10.72 -6.62
CA ILE A 6 -10.78 10.48 -5.32
C ILE A 6 -10.50 8.98 -5.13
N TRP A 7 -11.48 8.12 -5.39
CA TRP A 7 -11.30 6.67 -5.28
C TRP A 7 -10.24 6.13 -6.24
N ALA A 8 -10.21 6.63 -7.48
CA ALA A 8 -9.15 6.29 -8.43
C ALA A 8 -7.77 6.72 -7.92
N LEU A 9 -7.65 7.91 -7.33
CA LEU A 9 -6.43 8.40 -6.70
C LEU A 9 -5.99 7.55 -5.51
N VAL A 10 -6.93 7.13 -4.65
CA VAL A 10 -6.65 6.24 -3.51
C VAL A 10 -6.10 4.90 -4.00
N LEU A 11 -6.77 4.27 -4.98
CA LEU A 11 -6.34 3.00 -5.56
C LEU A 11 -4.97 3.12 -6.23
N PHE A 12 -4.76 4.19 -7.00
CA PHE A 12 -3.48 4.46 -7.65
C PHE A 12 -2.35 4.69 -6.64
N CYS A 13 -2.60 5.50 -5.62
CA CYS A 13 -1.64 5.78 -4.55
C CYS A 13 -1.28 4.50 -3.77
N GLY A 14 -2.28 3.73 -3.35
CA GLY A 14 -2.07 2.45 -2.66
C GLY A 14 -1.32 1.43 -3.52
N GLY A 15 -1.62 1.38 -4.82
CA GLY A 15 -0.90 0.53 -5.78
C GLY A 15 0.57 0.91 -5.94
N LEU A 16 0.88 2.20 -6.05
CA LEU A 16 2.25 2.69 -6.14
C LEU A 16 3.07 2.38 -4.88
N PHE A 17 2.50 2.58 -3.70
CA PHE A 17 3.15 2.20 -2.45
C PHE A 17 3.37 0.69 -2.37
N THR A 18 2.34 -0.11 -2.66
CA THR A 18 2.45 -1.58 -2.71
C THR A 18 3.58 -2.03 -3.64
N PHE A 19 3.68 -1.39 -4.81
CA PHE A 19 4.72 -1.69 -5.78
C PHE A 19 6.12 -1.31 -5.26
N CYS A 20 6.27 -0.14 -4.61
CA CYS A 20 7.53 0.27 -3.99
C CYS A 20 7.94 -0.69 -2.87
N ASP A 21 7.01 -1.12 -2.02
CA ASP A 21 7.24 -2.08 -0.95
C ASP A 21 7.66 -3.44 -1.51
N SER A 22 7.01 -3.88 -2.59
CA SER A 22 7.31 -5.14 -3.27
C SER A 22 8.70 -5.15 -3.90
N LEU A 23 9.11 -4.04 -4.55
CA LEU A 23 10.45 -3.89 -5.11
C LEU A 23 11.51 -3.80 -4.01
N SER A 24 11.21 -3.13 -2.90
CA SER A 24 12.10 -3.07 -1.74
C SER A 24 12.28 -4.46 -1.12
N ALA A 25 11.20 -5.25 -1.02
CA ALA A 25 11.25 -6.63 -0.58
C ALA A 25 12.03 -7.52 -1.57
N ASN A 26 11.87 -7.30 -2.88
CA ASN A 26 12.63 -8.00 -3.90
C ASN A 26 14.13 -7.74 -3.76
N TRP A 27 14.54 -6.47 -3.60
CA TRP A 27 15.93 -6.12 -3.30
C TRP A 27 16.41 -6.79 -2.01
N GLY A 28 15.62 -6.78 -0.94
CA GLY A 28 15.98 -7.42 0.32
C GLY A 28 16.21 -8.94 0.20
N LYS A 29 15.51 -9.62 -0.71
CA LYS A 29 15.63 -11.07 -0.92
C LYS A 29 16.68 -11.46 -1.97
N THR A 30 16.90 -10.63 -2.99
CA THR A 30 17.75 -10.96 -4.15
C THR A 30 19.07 -10.18 -4.21
N GLY A 31 19.17 -9.07 -3.49
CA GLY A 31 20.27 -8.11 -3.60
C GLY A 31 20.24 -7.26 -4.86
N ASP A 32 19.18 -7.32 -5.69
CA ASP A 32 19.12 -6.57 -6.95
C ASP A 32 18.92 -5.07 -6.74
N TRP A 33 20.01 -4.31 -6.89
CA TRP A 33 20.02 -2.85 -6.77
C TRP A 33 19.15 -2.13 -7.80
N LYS A 34 18.77 -2.77 -8.92
CA LYS A 34 17.84 -2.14 -9.88
C LYS A 34 16.46 -1.92 -9.26
N SER A 35 16.00 -2.88 -8.45
CA SER A 35 14.74 -2.77 -7.72
C SER A 35 14.78 -1.56 -6.77
N MET A 36 15.90 -1.35 -6.08
CA MET A 36 16.07 -0.20 -5.19
C MET A 36 16.16 1.13 -5.94
N ALA A 37 16.85 1.16 -7.09
CA ALA A 37 16.92 2.37 -7.92
C ALA A 37 15.53 2.82 -8.40
N VAL A 38 14.67 1.88 -8.78
CA VAL A 38 13.29 2.17 -9.17
C VAL A 38 12.48 2.71 -7.98
N VAL A 39 12.65 2.13 -6.79
CA VAL A 39 12.00 2.63 -5.56
C VAL A 39 12.45 4.07 -5.27
N CYS A 40 13.74 4.37 -5.29
CA CYS A 40 14.24 5.73 -5.03
C CYS A 40 13.66 6.78 -5.98
N LEU A 41 13.39 6.43 -7.24
CA LEU A 41 12.77 7.32 -8.22
C LEU A 41 11.25 7.44 -8.03
N LEU A 42 10.57 6.35 -7.69
CA LEU A 42 9.13 6.32 -7.53
C LEU A 42 8.67 6.89 -6.19
N SER A 43 9.40 6.68 -5.08
CA SER A 43 8.97 7.10 -3.74
C SER A 43 8.60 8.58 -3.64
N PRO A 44 9.40 9.56 -4.13
CA PRO A 44 9.00 10.96 -4.09
C PRO A 44 7.69 11.22 -4.82
N THR A 45 7.51 10.61 -5.99
CA THR A 45 6.29 10.72 -6.80
C THR A 45 5.09 10.15 -6.06
N THR A 46 5.25 8.98 -5.41
CA THR A 46 4.21 8.34 -4.61
C THR A 46 3.79 9.21 -3.42
N TYR A 47 4.74 9.80 -2.70
CA TYR A 47 4.44 10.73 -1.60
C TYR A 47 3.80 12.04 -2.07
N LEU A 48 4.17 12.55 -3.25
CA LEU A 48 3.50 13.71 -3.85
C LEU A 48 2.03 13.40 -4.17
N ILE A 49 1.74 12.22 -4.73
CA ILE A 49 0.37 11.78 -5.00
C ILE A 49 -0.43 11.65 -3.71
N PHE A 50 0.16 11.11 -2.65
CA PHE A 50 -0.46 11.06 -1.32
C PHE A 50 -0.73 12.46 -0.76
N GLY A 51 0.19 13.40 -0.96
CA GLY A 51 0.00 14.82 -0.61
C GLY A 51 -1.19 15.44 -1.34
N ILE A 52 -1.33 15.19 -2.65
CA ILE A 52 -2.48 15.64 -3.45
C ILE A 52 -3.78 15.00 -2.96
N LEU A 53 -3.75 13.74 -2.55
CA LEU A 53 -4.90 13.05 -1.98
C LEU A 53 -5.33 13.70 -0.65
N ASN A 54 -4.38 14.05 0.23
CA ASN A 54 -4.65 14.75 1.49
C ASN A 54 -5.18 16.18 1.32
N GLN A 55 -5.02 16.81 0.14
CA GLN A 55 -5.69 18.08 -0.15
C GLN A 55 -7.20 17.90 -0.36
N LYS A 56 -7.66 16.66 -0.61
CA LYS A 56 -9.06 16.34 -0.96
C LYS A 56 -9.82 15.63 0.16
N ILE A 57 -9.12 14.91 1.04
CA ILE A 57 -9.70 14.14 2.14
C ILE A 57 -8.81 14.25 3.38
N ASP A 58 -9.41 14.09 4.56
CA ASP A 58 -8.67 14.16 5.83
C ASP A 58 -7.60 13.07 5.93
N LEU A 59 -6.49 13.43 6.59
CA LEU A 59 -5.34 12.54 6.77
C LEU A 59 -5.70 11.19 7.39
N GLY A 60 -6.64 11.18 8.34
CA GLY A 60 -7.11 9.94 8.96
C GLY A 60 -7.76 8.98 7.95
N ILE A 61 -8.60 9.51 7.05
CA ILE A 61 -9.30 8.72 6.04
C ILE A 61 -8.33 8.32 4.91
N ALA A 62 -7.53 9.28 4.41
CA ALA A 62 -6.56 9.02 3.33
C ALA A 62 -5.51 8.00 3.75
N GLY A 63 -4.92 8.21 4.93
CA GLY A 63 -3.88 7.35 5.47
C GLY A 63 -4.40 5.95 5.76
N SER A 64 -5.58 5.83 6.38
CA SER A 64 -6.16 4.52 6.69
C SER A 64 -6.52 3.74 5.43
N LEU A 65 -7.17 4.35 4.44
CA LEU A 65 -7.52 3.68 3.17
C LEU A 65 -6.28 3.25 2.38
N VAL A 66 -5.29 4.13 2.25
CA VAL A 66 -4.05 3.81 1.52
C VAL A 66 -3.27 2.71 2.24
N ASN A 67 -3.15 2.76 3.57
CA ASN A 67 -2.46 1.71 4.33
C ASN A 67 -3.18 0.36 4.28
N LEU A 68 -4.52 0.35 4.23
CA LEU A 68 -5.29 -0.88 4.01
C LEU A 68 -4.92 -1.52 2.67
N LEU A 69 -4.88 -0.72 1.61
CA LEU A 69 -4.53 -1.18 0.27
C LEU A 69 -3.09 -1.68 0.22
N ILE A 70 -2.15 -0.98 0.85
CA ILE A 70 -0.74 -1.39 0.95
C ILE A 70 -0.64 -2.73 1.66
N MET A 71 -1.28 -2.87 2.82
CA MET A 71 -1.26 -4.12 3.58
C MET A 71 -1.83 -5.29 2.78
N ILE A 72 -3.04 -5.14 2.21
CA ILE A 72 -3.65 -6.21 1.41
C ILE A 72 -2.79 -6.51 0.17
N GLY A 73 -2.33 -5.46 -0.52
CA GLY A 73 -1.51 -5.58 -1.72
C GLY A 73 -0.19 -6.29 -1.46
N THR A 74 0.53 -5.92 -0.40
CA THR A 74 1.82 -6.54 -0.05
C THR A 74 1.64 -7.99 0.41
N VAL A 75 0.56 -8.30 1.14
CA VAL A 75 0.20 -9.69 1.44
C VAL A 75 -0.08 -10.50 0.17
N LEU A 76 -0.84 -9.95 -0.77
CA LEU A 76 -1.10 -10.61 -2.06
C LEU A 76 0.20 -10.86 -2.84
N VAL A 77 1.10 -9.87 -2.89
CA VAL A 77 2.41 -10.04 -3.52
C VAL A 77 3.26 -11.07 -2.78
N GLY A 78 3.25 -11.07 -1.44
CA GLY A 78 3.87 -12.10 -0.61
C GLY A 78 3.45 -13.51 -0.99
N ILE A 79 2.14 -13.74 -1.10
CA ILE A 79 1.57 -15.04 -1.46
C ILE A 79 1.87 -15.42 -2.91
N PHE A 80 1.61 -14.52 -3.87
CA PHE A 80 1.64 -14.87 -5.30
C PHE A 80 3.02 -14.78 -5.93
N TYR A 81 3.84 -13.79 -5.56
CA TYR A 81 5.15 -13.56 -6.14
C TYR A 81 6.27 -14.18 -5.31
N PHE A 82 6.19 -14.05 -3.98
CA PHE A 82 7.21 -14.61 -3.08
C PHE A 82 6.87 -16.00 -2.53
N HIS A 83 5.69 -16.54 -2.86
CA HIS A 83 5.22 -17.85 -2.40
C HIS A 83 5.24 -18.03 -0.87
N GLU A 84 4.96 -16.94 -0.15
CA GLU A 84 4.87 -16.95 1.31
C GLU A 84 3.61 -17.66 1.79
N VAL A 85 3.75 -18.46 2.85
CA VAL A 85 2.63 -19.13 3.52
C VAL A 85 2.24 -18.31 4.75
N LEU A 86 1.02 -17.79 4.75
CA LEU A 86 0.49 -17.07 5.90
C LEU A 86 0.14 -18.04 7.04
N THR A 87 0.61 -17.71 8.22
CA THR A 87 0.17 -18.37 9.46
C THR A 87 -1.22 -17.91 9.87
N SER A 88 -1.94 -18.73 10.64
CA SER A 88 -3.27 -18.37 11.17
C SER A 88 -3.25 -17.08 12.00
N THR A 89 -2.14 -16.79 12.68
CA THR A 89 -1.97 -15.55 13.45
C THR A 89 -1.83 -14.32 12.55
N GLN A 90 -1.10 -14.43 11.43
CA GLN A 90 -1.01 -13.35 10.45
C GLN A 90 -2.36 -13.09 9.77
N LEU A 91 -3.15 -14.14 9.50
CA LEU A 91 -4.50 -14.01 8.96
C LEU A 91 -5.43 -13.29 9.94
N LEU A 92 -5.35 -13.61 11.23
CA LEU A 92 -6.08 -12.89 12.29
C LEU A 92 -5.63 -11.42 12.37
N GLY A 93 -4.32 -11.16 12.28
CA GLY A 93 -3.78 -9.81 12.24
C GLY A 93 -4.32 -8.99 11.07
N LEU A 94 -4.38 -9.60 9.87
CA LEU A 94 -4.96 -8.99 8.67
C LEU A 94 -6.44 -8.63 8.90
N PHE A 95 -7.21 -9.55 9.50
CA PHE A 95 -8.61 -9.31 9.83
C PHE A 95 -8.79 -8.14 10.81
N LEU A 96 -8.00 -8.09 11.88
CA LEU A 96 -8.04 -7.01 12.86
C LEU A 96 -7.64 -5.66 12.26
N ALA A 97 -6.65 -5.65 11.36
CA ALA A 97 -6.24 -4.44 10.64
C ALA A 97 -7.35 -3.91 9.72
N CYS A 98 -8.06 -4.80 9.02
CA CYS A 98 -9.25 -4.43 8.26
C CYS A 98 -10.33 -3.80 9.15
N LEU A 99 -10.61 -4.38 10.32
CA LEU A 99 -11.58 -3.83 11.28
C LEU A 99 -11.18 -2.45 11.79
N ALA A 100 -9.90 -2.27 12.16
CA ALA A 100 -9.39 -0.99 12.62
C ALA A 100 -9.60 0.12 11.58
N ILE A 101 -9.37 -0.19 10.31
CA ILE A 101 -9.51 0.80 9.23
C ILE A 101 -10.98 1.08 8.91
N VAL A 102 -11.86 0.08 8.99
CA VAL A 102 -13.31 0.32 8.88
C VAL A 102 -13.80 1.25 9.99
N LEU A 103 -13.35 1.07 11.23
CA LEU A 103 -13.69 1.94 12.37
C LEU A 103 -13.14 3.35 12.25
N LEU A 104 -11.99 3.54 11.58
CA LEU A 104 -11.42 4.87 11.33
C LEU A 104 -12.08 5.59 10.15
N ASN A 105 -12.86 4.87 9.34
CA ASN A 105 -13.54 5.39 8.16
C ASN A 105 -15.06 5.54 8.35
N THR A 106 -15.56 5.41 9.59
CA THR A 106 -16.92 5.79 10.02
C THR A 106 -16.93 7.18 10.62
#